data_AF-A0A373DIW1-F1
#
_entry.id   AF-A0A373DIW1-F1
#
_cell.length_a   1.000
_cell.length_b   1.000
_cell.length_c   1.000
_cell.angle_alpha   90.00
_cell.angle_beta   90.00
_cell.angle_gamma   90.00
#
_symmetry.space_group_name_H-M   'P 1'
#
loop_
_entity.id
_entity.type
_entity.pdbx_description
1 polymer ?
#
loop_
_entity_poly.entity_id
_entity_poly.type
_entity_poly.pdbx_seq_one_letter_code
_entity_poly.pdbx_strand_id
1 'polypeptide(L)'
;MKTPELSDARSRHRMIAVLAALVAVLVLAGVGVYGLLAGPPASTEPGSDESSGPGPVVTVPSEPVPTQAPRLPVLRPSADPATFAGNVASALFSWDTASGFMPLDYTAVILAVGDPSGAEQAGLAADIATYLPSREAWVELRQYATTQHLTIDTIYVPDAWSDAVAQAQPGQLAEGTIAYTIEGTRHRTGLWNDQAVTSEHPVAFTVFIVCAPTYDTCHLLRLSQLDNPLR
;
A
#
# COMPACT_ATOMS: atom_id res chain seq x y z
N MET A 1 19.73 -1.32 54.63
CA MET A 1 18.40 -1.52 54.03
C MET A 1 17.92 -0.17 53.48
N LYS A 2 17.66 -0.11 52.17
CA LYS A 2 16.85 0.86 51.40
C LYS A 2 17.33 2.32 51.15
N THR A 3 17.93 2.48 49.96
CA THR A 3 17.69 3.47 48.86
C THR A 3 17.86 5.00 49.05
N PRO A 4 18.64 5.63 48.15
CA PRO A 4 18.33 6.92 47.55
C PRO A 4 17.90 6.71 46.08
N GLU A 5 16.60 6.51 45.81
CA GLU A 5 16.07 6.21 44.45
C GLU A 5 14.85 7.09 44.09
N LEU A 6 14.73 8.29 44.67
CA LEU A 6 13.59 9.19 44.42
C LEU A 6 13.95 10.48 43.67
N SER A 7 15.24 10.80 43.54
CA SER A 7 15.67 12.01 42.82
C SER A 7 15.76 11.80 41.31
N ASP A 8 16.13 10.58 40.86
CA ASP A 8 16.39 10.29 39.44
C ASP A 8 15.09 10.19 38.62
N ALA A 9 14.02 9.56 39.16
CA ALA A 9 12.73 9.46 38.46
C ALA A 9 12.07 10.83 38.20
N ARG A 10 12.16 11.77 39.16
CA ARG A 10 11.58 13.11 39.02
C ARG A 10 12.35 13.98 38.02
N SER A 11 13.67 13.76 37.91
CA SER A 11 14.52 14.36 36.88
C SER A 11 14.13 13.87 35.48
N ARG A 12 13.96 12.55 35.32
CA ARG A 12 13.56 11.93 34.05
C ARG A 12 12.19 12.38 33.56
N HIS A 13 11.19 12.48 34.45
CA HIS A 13 9.87 13.00 34.08
C HIS A 13 9.89 14.48 33.67
N ARG A 14 10.72 15.31 34.33
CA ARG A 14 10.93 16.71 33.92
C ARG A 14 11.61 16.80 32.56
N MET A 15 12.59 15.94 32.29
CA MET A 15 13.30 15.91 31.00
C MET A 15 12.37 15.49 29.85
N ILE A 16 11.51 14.49 30.07
CA ILE A 16 10.49 14.06 29.09
C ILE A 16 9.48 15.18 28.82
N ALA A 17 9.02 15.89 29.86
CA ALA A 17 8.09 17.00 29.70
C ALA A 17 8.71 18.17 28.91
N VAL A 18 9.99 18.49 29.16
CA VAL A 18 10.73 19.52 28.40
C VAL A 18 10.91 19.09 26.94
N LEU A 19 11.23 17.82 26.68
CA LEU A 19 11.40 17.31 25.32
C LEU A 19 10.09 17.33 24.54
N ALA A 20 8.97 16.93 25.18
CA ALA A 20 7.64 16.98 24.59
C ALA A 20 7.20 18.42 24.28
N ALA A 21 7.48 19.37 25.18
CA ALA A 21 7.20 20.78 24.95
C ALA A 21 8.04 21.34 23.78
N LEU A 22 9.30 20.94 23.66
CA LEU A 22 10.19 21.37 22.57
C LEU A 22 9.70 20.84 21.22
N VAL A 23 9.27 19.57 21.16
CA VAL A 23 8.66 18.97 19.96
C VAL A 23 7.36 19.67 19.60
N ALA A 24 6.50 19.99 20.57
CA ALA A 24 5.26 20.72 20.31
C ALA A 24 5.52 22.12 19.75
N VAL A 25 6.51 22.84 20.26
CA VAL A 25 6.91 24.17 19.74
C VAL A 25 7.45 24.06 18.31
N LEU A 26 8.26 23.03 18.00
CA LEU A 26 8.77 22.79 16.65
C LEU A 26 7.65 22.46 15.65
N VAL A 27 6.67 21.65 16.05
CA VAL A 27 5.49 21.34 15.22
C VAL A 27 4.66 22.60 14.96
N LEU A 28 4.40 23.41 15.98
CA LEU A 28 3.65 24.67 15.82
C LEU A 28 4.39 25.68 14.93
N ALA A 29 5.71 25.78 15.05
CA ALA A 29 6.52 26.64 14.19
C ALA A 29 6.51 26.17 12.71
N GLY A 30 6.53 24.85 12.47
CA GLY A 30 6.42 24.29 11.12
C GLY A 30 5.10 24.62 10.43
N VAL A 31 3.98 24.55 11.16
CA VAL A 31 2.64 24.90 10.64
C VAL A 31 2.52 26.40 10.38
N GLY A 32 3.08 27.25 11.24
CA GLY A 32 3.07 28.71 11.07
C GLY A 32 3.82 29.21 9.83
N VAL A 33 4.93 28.56 9.47
CA VAL A 33 5.70 28.92 8.27
C VAL A 33 5.02 28.43 6.98
N TYR A 34 4.38 27.26 7.02
CA TYR A 34 3.64 26.74 5.86
C TYR A 34 2.35 27.51 5.56
N GLY A 35 1.70 28.08 6.58
CA GLY A 35 0.50 28.91 6.42
C GLY A 35 0.76 30.33 5.90
N LEU A 36 2.01 30.81 5.94
CA LEU A 36 2.38 32.17 5.48
C LEU A 36 2.92 32.19 4.04
N LEU A 37 3.32 31.04 3.48
CA LEU A 37 3.77 30.91 2.09
C LEU A 37 2.62 30.62 1.11
N ALA A 38 1.48 30.13 1.59
CA ALA A 38 0.25 29.99 0.81
C ALA A 38 -0.69 31.17 1.10
N GLY A 39 -0.50 32.28 0.40
CA GLY A 39 -1.36 33.46 0.52
C GLY A 39 -2.83 33.18 0.13
N PRO A 40 -3.79 33.98 0.61
CA PRO A 40 -5.20 33.78 0.28
C PRO A 40 -5.47 34.05 -1.21
N PRO A 41 -6.30 33.25 -1.90
CA PRO A 41 -6.67 33.55 -3.28
C PRO A 41 -7.50 34.84 -3.34
N ALA A 42 -7.05 35.76 -4.18
CA ALA A 42 -7.71 37.02 -4.46
C ALA A 42 -9.09 36.79 -5.12
N SER A 43 -10.13 37.39 -4.53
CA SER A 43 -11.44 37.48 -5.15
C SER A 43 -11.39 38.53 -6.26
N THR A 44 -11.59 38.11 -7.50
CA THR A 44 -11.75 39.01 -8.65
C THR A 44 -13.23 39.33 -8.80
N GLU A 45 -13.60 40.60 -8.60
CA GLU A 45 -14.90 41.14 -9.00
C GLU A 45 -15.01 41.16 -10.54
N PRO A 46 -16.21 40.91 -11.08
CA PRO A 46 -16.65 41.57 -12.30
C PRO A 46 -17.85 42.47 -11.99
N GLY A 47 -17.67 43.77 -12.19
CA GLY A 47 -18.79 44.69 -12.33
C GLY A 47 -19.38 44.61 -13.75
N SER A 48 -20.70 44.57 -13.85
CA SER A 48 -21.53 45.48 -14.67
C SER A 48 -22.96 44.94 -14.81
N ASP A 49 -23.87 45.90 -14.87
CA ASP A 49 -25.31 45.80 -14.73
C ASP A 49 -26.07 45.19 -15.93
N GLU A 50 -27.30 44.79 -15.61
CA GLU A 50 -28.53 44.90 -16.42
C GLU A 50 -28.75 44.07 -17.70
N SER A 51 -29.73 43.15 -17.58
CA SER A 51 -31.02 43.16 -18.31
C SER A 51 -31.36 41.96 -19.21
N SER A 52 -32.56 41.43 -18.96
CA SER A 52 -33.50 40.70 -19.86
C SER A 52 -33.34 39.17 -20.03
N GLY A 53 -34.40 38.43 -19.64
CA GLY A 53 -34.52 36.95 -19.55
C GLY A 53 -34.57 36.15 -20.87
N PRO A 54 -34.80 34.81 -20.86
CA PRO A 54 -36.06 34.19 -20.36
C PRO A 54 -35.98 32.79 -19.70
N GLY A 55 -37.04 32.41 -18.96
CA GLY A 55 -37.53 31.02 -18.77
C GLY A 55 -36.99 30.22 -17.57
N PRO A 56 -37.85 29.54 -16.77
CA PRO A 56 -37.38 28.66 -15.72
C PRO A 56 -36.82 27.38 -16.35
N VAL A 57 -35.50 27.20 -16.30
CA VAL A 57 -34.88 25.91 -16.57
C VAL A 57 -35.09 25.05 -15.32
N VAL A 58 -35.95 24.05 -15.45
CA VAL A 58 -36.03 22.96 -14.47
C VAL A 58 -34.70 22.21 -14.57
N THR A 59 -33.79 22.46 -13.63
CA THR A 59 -32.64 21.59 -13.40
C THR A 59 -33.16 20.26 -12.87
N VAL A 60 -33.30 19.29 -13.76
CA VAL A 60 -33.47 17.89 -13.37
C VAL A 60 -32.23 17.52 -12.54
N PRO A 61 -32.38 16.96 -11.32
CA PRO A 61 -31.23 16.46 -10.59
C PRO A 61 -30.50 15.45 -11.49
N SER A 62 -29.20 15.65 -11.68
CA SER A 62 -28.37 14.69 -12.39
C SER A 62 -28.58 13.32 -11.75
N GLU A 63 -29.02 12.33 -12.54
CA GLU A 63 -29.09 10.95 -12.07
C GLU A 63 -27.73 10.58 -11.46
N PRO A 64 -27.70 9.96 -10.26
CA PRO A 64 -26.44 9.51 -9.70
C PRO A 64 -25.81 8.53 -10.68
N VAL A 65 -24.57 8.82 -11.10
CA VAL A 65 -23.74 7.88 -11.87
C VAL A 65 -23.82 6.55 -11.14
N PRO A 66 -24.15 5.43 -11.80
CA PRO A 66 -24.19 4.14 -11.14
C PRO A 66 -22.80 3.87 -10.55
N THR A 67 -22.69 3.93 -9.22
CA THR A 67 -21.47 3.52 -8.54
C THR A 67 -21.26 2.05 -8.86
N GLN A 68 -20.29 1.76 -9.72
CA GLN A 68 -19.93 0.38 -10.04
C GLN A 68 -19.67 -0.35 -8.71
N ALA A 69 -20.31 -1.50 -8.53
CA ALA A 69 -20.12 -2.29 -7.33
C ALA A 69 -18.61 -2.55 -7.12
N PRO A 70 -18.10 -2.41 -5.88
CA PRO A 70 -16.71 -2.72 -5.58
C PRO A 70 -16.36 -4.14 -6.04
N ARG A 71 -15.16 -4.30 -6.61
CA ARG A 71 -14.65 -5.59 -7.10
C ARG A 71 -13.26 -5.85 -6.55
N LEU A 72 -12.98 -7.11 -6.26
CA LEU A 72 -11.63 -7.56 -5.94
C LEU A 72 -10.70 -7.36 -7.15
N PRO A 73 -9.40 -7.15 -6.93
CA PRO A 73 -8.43 -7.10 -8.01
C PRO A 73 -8.48 -8.38 -8.85
N VAL A 74 -8.34 -8.25 -10.16
CA VAL A 74 -8.25 -9.38 -11.08
C VAL A 74 -6.78 -9.63 -11.38
N LEU A 75 -6.26 -10.75 -10.89
CA LEU A 75 -4.90 -11.18 -11.19
C LEU A 75 -4.92 -12.04 -12.45
N ARG A 76 -4.36 -11.52 -13.55
CA ARG A 76 -4.38 -12.21 -14.84
C ARG A 76 -3.20 -13.19 -14.92
N PRO A 77 -3.44 -14.46 -15.32
CA PRO A 77 -2.37 -15.39 -15.64
C PRO A 77 -1.48 -14.82 -16.75
N SER A 78 -0.18 -15.14 -16.69
CA SER A 78 0.80 -14.77 -17.72
C SER A 78 1.86 -15.86 -17.80
N ALA A 79 2.33 -16.15 -19.02
CA ALA A 79 3.51 -16.99 -19.25
C ALA A 79 4.82 -16.18 -19.22
N ASP A 80 4.73 -14.85 -19.38
CA ASP A 80 5.88 -13.96 -19.18
C ASP A 80 6.09 -13.71 -17.68
N PRO A 81 7.27 -14.06 -17.13
CA PRO A 81 7.52 -14.03 -15.70
C PRO A 81 7.54 -12.60 -15.11
N ALA A 82 8.10 -11.62 -15.83
CA ALA A 82 8.14 -10.24 -15.36
C ALA A 82 6.73 -9.62 -15.30
N THR A 83 5.92 -9.85 -16.34
CA THR A 83 4.51 -9.44 -16.38
C THR A 83 3.70 -10.09 -15.26
N PHE A 84 3.90 -11.39 -15.02
CA PHE A 84 3.23 -12.08 -13.92
C PHE A 84 3.62 -11.50 -12.55
N ALA A 85 4.92 -11.27 -12.31
CA ALA A 85 5.40 -10.65 -11.08
C ALA A 85 4.78 -9.25 -10.86
N GLY A 86 4.70 -8.44 -11.92
CA GLY A 86 4.03 -7.13 -11.88
C GLY A 86 2.54 -7.23 -11.53
N ASN A 87 1.82 -8.20 -12.10
CA ASN A 87 0.41 -8.43 -11.79
C ASN A 87 0.21 -8.83 -10.31
N VAL A 88 1.07 -9.69 -9.78
CA VAL A 88 1.07 -10.06 -8.35
C VAL A 88 1.33 -8.84 -7.48
N ALA A 89 2.34 -8.04 -7.82
CA ALA A 89 2.69 -6.81 -7.11
C ALA A 89 1.53 -5.82 -7.05
N SER A 90 0.89 -5.53 -8.19
CA SER A 90 -0.28 -4.65 -8.21
C SER A 90 -1.43 -5.20 -7.37
N ALA A 91 -1.69 -6.51 -7.42
CA ALA A 91 -2.76 -7.13 -6.65
C ALA A 91 -2.52 -7.11 -5.13
N LEU A 92 -1.27 -7.30 -4.66
CA LEU A 92 -0.91 -7.24 -3.24
C LEU A 92 -1.22 -5.87 -2.61
N PHE A 93 -1.10 -4.80 -3.40
CA PHE A 93 -1.24 -3.43 -2.91
C PHE A 93 -2.55 -2.77 -3.30
N SER A 94 -3.37 -3.38 -4.17
CA SER A 94 -4.65 -2.83 -4.63
C SER A 94 -5.80 -3.31 -3.76
N TRP A 95 -6.04 -2.57 -2.68
CA TRP A 95 -7.15 -2.85 -1.77
C TRP A 95 -7.90 -1.60 -1.34
N ASP A 96 -9.15 -1.79 -0.95
CA ASP A 96 -10.08 -0.74 -0.53
C ASP A 96 -10.85 -1.20 0.71
N THR A 97 -10.71 -0.48 1.82
CA THR A 97 -11.38 -0.81 3.08
C THR A 97 -12.87 -0.48 3.10
N ALA A 98 -13.34 0.40 2.21
CA ALA A 98 -14.74 0.78 2.01
C ALA A 98 -15.49 -0.13 1.02
N SER A 99 -14.78 -1.03 0.32
CA SER A 99 -15.36 -1.97 -0.65
C SER A 99 -16.33 -3.02 -0.08
N GLY A 100 -16.34 -3.19 1.25
CA GLY A 100 -17.07 -4.27 1.93
C GLY A 100 -16.30 -5.60 2.03
N PHE A 101 -15.17 -5.73 1.34
CA PHE A 101 -14.26 -6.87 1.49
C PHE A 101 -13.40 -6.77 2.76
N MET A 102 -12.85 -7.92 3.16
CA MET A 102 -11.94 -8.11 4.27
C MET A 102 -10.56 -8.56 3.76
N PRO A 103 -9.48 -8.44 4.55
CA PRO A 103 -8.13 -8.84 4.12
C PRO A 103 -8.06 -10.24 3.50
N LEU A 104 -8.79 -11.20 4.06
CA LEU A 104 -8.81 -12.59 3.57
C LEU A 104 -9.38 -12.73 2.15
N ASP A 105 -10.30 -11.86 1.75
CA ASP A 105 -10.84 -11.87 0.38
C ASP A 105 -9.75 -11.49 -0.63
N TYR A 106 -8.89 -10.53 -0.27
CA TYR A 106 -7.72 -10.14 -1.07
C TYR A 106 -6.64 -11.24 -1.05
N THR A 107 -6.41 -11.87 0.10
CA THR A 107 -5.50 -13.03 0.20
C THR A 107 -5.94 -14.15 -0.75
N ALA A 108 -7.24 -14.44 -0.83
CA ALA A 108 -7.76 -15.50 -1.69
C ALA A 108 -7.46 -15.26 -3.18
N VAL A 109 -7.48 -14.00 -3.64
CA VAL A 109 -7.09 -13.65 -5.02
C VAL A 109 -5.64 -14.02 -5.32
N ILE A 110 -4.72 -13.69 -4.41
CA ILE A 110 -3.29 -13.99 -4.59
C ILE A 110 -3.05 -15.51 -4.49
N LEU A 111 -3.67 -16.19 -3.53
CA LEU A 111 -3.52 -17.64 -3.35
C LEU A 111 -4.05 -18.47 -4.52
N ALA A 112 -5.01 -17.94 -5.29
CA ALA A 112 -5.57 -18.61 -6.46
C ALA A 112 -4.55 -18.80 -7.60
N VAL A 113 -3.46 -18.03 -7.62
CA VAL A 113 -2.36 -18.18 -8.59
C VAL A 113 -1.10 -18.81 -8.01
N GLY A 114 -1.22 -19.35 -6.78
CA GLY A 114 -0.16 -20.15 -6.18
C GLY A 114 0.20 -21.38 -7.02
N ASP A 115 1.34 -21.98 -6.71
CA ASP A 115 1.76 -23.25 -7.32
C ASP A 115 0.71 -24.35 -7.10
N PRO A 116 0.16 -24.96 -8.18
CA PRO A 116 -0.91 -25.94 -8.09
C PRO A 116 -0.48 -27.25 -7.40
N SER A 117 0.82 -27.50 -7.24
CA SER A 117 1.30 -28.62 -6.41
C SER A 117 0.87 -28.50 -4.94
N GLY A 118 0.62 -27.27 -4.49
CA GLY A 118 0.29 -26.93 -3.11
C GLY A 118 1.48 -26.93 -2.15
N ALA A 119 2.69 -27.24 -2.61
CA ALA A 119 3.88 -27.35 -1.76
C ALA A 119 4.20 -26.05 -1.01
N GLU A 120 4.11 -24.92 -1.70
CA GLU A 120 4.41 -23.60 -1.13
C GLU A 120 3.18 -22.90 -0.51
N GLN A 121 1.98 -23.48 -0.60
CA GLN A 121 0.73 -22.75 -0.29
C GLN A 121 0.69 -22.21 1.14
N ALA A 122 1.15 -22.99 2.13
CA ALA A 122 1.19 -22.56 3.52
C ALA A 122 2.21 -21.43 3.76
N GLY A 123 3.39 -21.54 3.14
CA GLY A 123 4.42 -20.50 3.19
C GLY A 123 3.95 -19.22 2.50
N LEU A 124 3.37 -19.34 1.32
CA LEU A 124 2.82 -18.22 0.56
C LEU A 124 1.71 -17.49 1.33
N ALA A 125 0.79 -18.22 1.96
CA ALA A 125 -0.25 -17.62 2.80
C ALA A 125 0.35 -16.82 3.97
N ALA A 126 1.41 -17.34 4.60
CA ALA A 126 2.11 -16.64 5.66
C ALA A 126 2.82 -15.39 5.14
N ASP A 127 3.46 -15.45 3.96
CA ASP A 127 4.10 -14.29 3.37
C ASP A 127 3.07 -13.20 3.04
N ILE A 128 1.95 -13.53 2.36
CA ILE A 128 0.88 -12.57 2.00
C ILE A 128 0.31 -11.86 3.23
N ALA A 129 0.16 -12.57 4.35
CA ALA A 129 -0.33 -11.98 5.59
C ALA A 129 0.55 -10.84 6.11
N THR A 130 1.82 -10.76 5.70
CA THR A 130 2.73 -9.66 6.03
C THR A 130 2.53 -8.40 5.19
N TYR A 131 1.86 -8.51 4.03
CA TYR A 131 1.61 -7.40 3.10
C TYR A 131 0.29 -6.68 3.37
N LEU A 132 -0.69 -7.40 3.95
CA LEU A 132 -2.02 -6.87 4.20
C LEU A 132 -2.14 -6.34 5.64
N PRO A 133 -2.96 -5.29 5.88
CA PRO A 133 -3.27 -4.87 7.24
C PRO A 133 -3.89 -6.01 8.06
N SER A 134 -3.62 -6.02 9.37
CA SER A 134 -4.33 -6.92 10.28
C SER A 134 -5.84 -6.61 10.26
N ARG A 135 -6.65 -7.54 10.77
CA ARG A 135 -8.11 -7.34 10.84
C ARG A 135 -8.47 -6.10 11.66
N GLU A 136 -7.79 -5.87 12.77
CA GLU A 136 -8.00 -4.72 13.65
C GLU A 136 -7.63 -3.42 12.92
N ALA A 137 -6.43 -3.38 12.31
CA ALA A 137 -5.99 -2.25 11.51
C ALA A 137 -6.94 -1.96 10.34
N TRP A 138 -7.49 -2.99 9.70
CA TRP A 138 -8.47 -2.84 8.63
C TRP A 138 -9.75 -2.14 9.10
N VAL A 139 -10.25 -2.47 10.30
CA VAL A 139 -11.43 -1.83 10.89
C VAL A 139 -11.15 -0.36 11.21
N GLU A 140 -9.95 -0.03 11.68
CA GLU A 140 -9.53 1.35 11.91
C GLU A 140 -9.43 2.13 10.59
N LEU A 141 -8.73 1.58 9.60
CA LEU A 141 -8.54 2.20 8.28
C LEU A 141 -9.86 2.43 7.53
N ARG A 142 -10.86 1.56 7.74
CA ARG A 142 -12.20 1.69 7.15
C ARG A 142 -12.91 2.97 7.60
N GLN A 143 -12.67 3.46 8.82
CA GLN A 143 -13.26 4.72 9.30
C GLN A 143 -12.84 5.91 8.44
N TYR A 144 -11.70 5.79 7.77
CA TYR A 144 -11.14 6.80 6.87
C TYR A 144 -11.31 6.43 5.40
N ALA A 145 -12.15 5.43 5.06
CA ALA A 145 -12.33 4.93 3.69
C ALA A 145 -10.99 4.70 2.96
N THR A 146 -10.02 4.13 3.68
CA THR A 146 -8.64 4.04 3.18
C THR A 146 -8.57 3.09 1.99
N THR A 147 -7.91 3.54 0.92
CA THR A 147 -7.52 2.71 -0.24
C THR A 147 -6.02 2.71 -0.39
N GLN A 148 -5.49 1.66 -1.03
CA GLN A 148 -4.08 1.55 -1.37
C GLN A 148 -3.92 1.11 -2.82
N HIS A 149 -2.84 1.58 -3.44
CA HIS A 149 -2.32 1.03 -4.68
C HIS A 149 -0.79 1.16 -4.73
N LEU A 150 -0.19 0.55 -5.75
CA LEU A 150 1.26 0.59 -6.00
C LEU A 150 1.52 1.17 -7.38
N THR A 151 2.45 2.11 -7.45
CA THR A 151 3.14 2.47 -8.69
C THR A 151 4.44 1.67 -8.71
N ILE A 152 4.65 0.87 -9.75
CA ILE A 152 5.88 0.08 -9.89
C ILE A 152 6.91 0.92 -10.63
N ASP A 153 8.09 1.07 -10.01
CA ASP A 153 9.20 1.84 -10.57
C ASP A 153 10.13 0.92 -11.36
N THR A 154 10.49 -0.23 -10.78
CA THR A 154 11.36 -1.22 -11.43
C THR A 154 10.92 -2.65 -11.14
N ILE A 155 11.21 -3.54 -12.10
CA ILE A 155 11.07 -4.99 -11.98
C ILE A 155 12.32 -5.61 -12.60
N TYR A 156 13.10 -6.35 -11.82
CA TYR A 156 14.35 -6.95 -12.29
C TYR A 156 14.67 -8.25 -11.55
N VAL A 157 15.48 -9.11 -12.18
CA VAL A 157 16.01 -10.30 -11.51
C VAL A 157 17.17 -9.85 -10.62
N PRO A 158 17.15 -10.10 -9.29
CA PRO A 158 18.20 -9.63 -8.40
C PRO A 158 19.52 -10.38 -8.65
N ASP A 159 20.64 -9.70 -8.44
CA ASP A 159 21.97 -10.28 -8.71
C ASP A 159 22.23 -11.52 -7.86
N ALA A 160 21.81 -11.52 -6.58
CA ALA A 160 21.90 -12.71 -5.72
C ALA A 160 21.04 -13.91 -6.15
N TRP A 161 20.16 -13.78 -7.16
CA TRP A 161 19.40 -14.92 -7.66
C TRP A 161 20.32 -16.00 -8.25
N SER A 162 21.40 -15.62 -8.94
CA SER A 162 22.34 -16.62 -9.49
C SER A 162 23.03 -17.42 -8.39
N ASP A 163 23.32 -16.77 -7.26
CA ASP A 163 23.93 -17.40 -6.10
C ASP A 163 22.95 -18.35 -5.41
N ALA A 164 21.69 -17.94 -5.28
CA ALA A 164 20.62 -18.79 -4.74
C ALA A 164 20.44 -20.07 -5.59
N VAL A 165 20.48 -19.94 -6.92
CA VAL A 165 20.42 -21.10 -7.84
C VAL A 165 21.65 -22.00 -7.67
N ALA A 166 22.86 -21.43 -7.58
CA ALA A 166 24.09 -22.20 -7.40
C ALA A 166 24.16 -22.94 -6.06
N GLN A 167 23.50 -22.42 -5.03
CA GLN A 167 23.46 -23.00 -3.68
C GLN A 167 22.30 -23.98 -3.47
N ALA A 168 21.31 -23.99 -4.38
CA ALA A 168 20.17 -24.87 -4.27
C ALA A 168 20.58 -26.34 -4.40
N GLN A 169 20.01 -27.20 -3.56
CA GLN A 169 20.20 -28.64 -3.70
C GLN A 169 19.50 -29.14 -4.97
N PRO A 170 19.98 -30.25 -5.59
CA PRO A 170 19.31 -30.84 -6.74
C PRO A 170 17.82 -31.11 -6.46
N GLY A 171 16.94 -30.57 -7.31
CA GLY A 171 15.49 -30.71 -7.17
C GLY A 171 14.84 -29.79 -6.13
N GLN A 172 15.60 -28.91 -5.46
CA GLN A 172 15.05 -27.93 -4.53
C GLN A 172 14.27 -26.82 -5.26
N LEU A 173 14.73 -26.43 -6.46
CA LEU A 173 14.04 -25.48 -7.32
C LEU A 173 13.51 -26.24 -8.54
N ALA A 174 12.22 -26.10 -8.84
CA ALA A 174 11.64 -26.62 -10.07
C ALA A 174 12.23 -25.89 -11.28
N GLU A 175 12.27 -26.55 -12.44
CA GLU A 175 12.73 -25.91 -13.67
C GLU A 175 11.84 -24.71 -14.03
N GLY A 176 12.45 -23.60 -14.47
CA GLY A 176 11.71 -22.37 -14.73
C GLY A 176 11.38 -21.56 -13.48
N THR A 177 11.91 -21.92 -12.30
CA THR A 177 11.87 -21.05 -11.12
C THR A 177 12.74 -19.81 -11.33
N ILE A 178 12.21 -18.63 -11.01
CA ILE A 178 12.89 -17.35 -11.11
C ILE A 178 12.41 -16.39 -10.01
N ALA A 179 13.26 -15.43 -9.63
CA ALA A 179 12.92 -14.38 -8.69
C ALA A 179 12.94 -13.01 -9.38
N TYR A 180 11.97 -12.16 -9.04
CA TYR A 180 11.93 -10.75 -9.45
C TYR A 180 11.86 -9.85 -8.23
N THR A 181 12.81 -8.96 -8.08
CA THR A 181 12.73 -7.84 -7.14
C THR A 181 11.96 -6.70 -7.80
N ILE A 182 10.99 -6.18 -7.06
CA ILE A 182 10.14 -5.07 -7.43
C ILE A 182 10.43 -3.93 -6.48
N GLU A 183 10.71 -2.76 -7.05
CA GLU A 183 10.77 -1.49 -6.32
C GLU A 183 9.62 -0.62 -6.82
N GLY A 184 8.98 0.09 -5.90
CA GLY A 184 7.83 0.91 -6.24
C GLY A 184 7.46 1.89 -5.14
N THR A 185 6.44 2.68 -5.41
CA THR A 185 5.86 3.62 -4.46
C THR A 185 4.44 3.20 -4.12
N ARG A 186 4.20 2.91 -2.84
CA ARG A 186 2.88 2.60 -2.30
C ARG A 186 2.16 3.89 -1.97
N HIS A 187 1.00 4.08 -2.56
CA HIS A 187 0.12 5.22 -2.32
C HIS A 187 -1.06 4.79 -1.44
N ARG A 188 -1.38 5.57 -0.42
CA ARG A 188 -2.62 5.46 0.33
C ARG A 188 -3.41 6.74 0.19
N THR A 189 -4.72 6.58 0.07
CA THR A 189 -5.66 7.70 0.14
C THR A 189 -6.72 7.38 1.18
N GLY A 190 -7.24 8.40 1.85
CA GLY A 190 -8.32 8.27 2.82
C GLY A 190 -9.01 9.60 3.06
N LEU A 191 -9.96 9.62 3.98
CA LEU A 191 -10.74 10.78 4.36
C LEU A 191 -10.44 11.15 5.82
N TRP A 192 -10.15 12.42 6.08
CA TRP A 192 -10.02 12.98 7.42
C TRP A 192 -10.90 14.24 7.51
N ASN A 193 -11.89 14.25 8.40
CA ASN A 193 -12.90 15.32 8.49
C ASN A 193 -13.51 15.68 7.10
N ASP A 194 -13.90 14.65 6.34
CA ASP A 194 -14.43 14.76 4.96
C ASP A 194 -13.45 15.36 3.92
N GLN A 195 -12.18 15.55 4.27
CA GLN A 195 -11.14 15.97 3.35
C GLN A 195 -10.26 14.80 2.93
N ALA A 196 -9.96 14.71 1.62
CA ALA A 196 -9.04 13.70 1.12
C ALA A 196 -7.62 13.94 1.64
N VAL A 197 -7.01 12.89 2.15
CA VAL A 197 -5.60 12.86 2.59
C VAL A 197 -4.87 11.73 1.87
N THR A 198 -3.59 11.94 1.60
CA THR A 198 -2.76 10.99 0.88
C THR A 198 -1.42 10.76 1.58
N SER A 199 -0.87 9.57 1.46
CA SER A 199 0.50 9.27 1.88
C SER A 199 1.19 8.38 0.86
N GLU A 200 2.51 8.52 0.76
CA GLU A 200 3.35 7.79 -0.19
C GLU A 200 4.56 7.23 0.52
N HIS A 201 4.90 5.97 0.22
CA HIS A 201 6.03 5.28 0.84
C HIS A 201 6.72 4.42 -0.21
N PRO A 202 8.05 4.51 -0.36
CA PRO A 202 8.79 3.56 -1.18
C PRO A 202 8.67 2.17 -0.56
N VAL A 203 8.62 1.15 -1.41
CA VAL A 203 8.61 -0.25 -1.02
C VAL A 203 9.53 -1.07 -1.91
N ALA A 204 10.11 -2.13 -1.36
CA ALA A 204 10.88 -3.09 -2.14
C ALA A 204 10.65 -4.53 -1.65
N PHE A 205 10.46 -5.47 -2.56
CA PHE A 205 10.25 -6.88 -2.21
C PHE A 205 10.53 -7.80 -3.40
N THR A 206 10.66 -9.10 -3.15
CA THR A 206 10.95 -10.11 -4.16
C THR A 206 9.80 -11.10 -4.29
N VAL A 207 9.43 -11.41 -5.53
CA VAL A 207 8.42 -12.39 -5.91
C VAL A 207 9.15 -13.61 -6.49
N PHE A 208 8.92 -14.78 -5.91
CA PHE A 208 9.46 -16.06 -6.39
C PHE A 208 8.37 -16.79 -7.16
N ILE A 209 8.65 -17.15 -8.41
CA ILE A 209 7.66 -17.71 -9.34
C ILE A 209 8.25 -18.90 -10.08
N VAL A 210 7.38 -19.78 -10.55
CA VAL A 210 7.73 -20.90 -11.45
C VAL A 210 6.88 -20.79 -12.71
N CYS A 211 7.51 -20.91 -13.88
CA CYS A 211 6.85 -20.85 -15.18
C CYS A 211 7.25 -22.08 -16.02
N ALA A 212 7.35 -21.91 -17.35
CA ALA A 212 7.86 -22.94 -18.23
C ALA A 212 9.33 -23.28 -17.90
N PRO A 213 9.74 -24.55 -18.01
CA PRO A 213 8.98 -25.67 -18.58
C PRO A 213 8.07 -26.42 -17.59
N THR A 214 8.09 -26.08 -16.29
CA THR A 214 7.26 -26.79 -15.30
C THR A 214 5.76 -26.57 -15.54
N TYR A 215 5.37 -25.34 -15.90
CA TYR A 215 3.98 -24.98 -16.20
C TYR A 215 3.87 -24.09 -17.43
N ASP A 216 2.75 -24.16 -18.16
CA ASP A 216 2.49 -23.31 -19.34
C ASP A 216 2.29 -21.83 -18.99
N THR A 217 1.81 -21.56 -17.77
CA THR A 217 1.69 -20.21 -17.19
C THR A 217 2.48 -20.13 -15.89
N CYS A 218 2.87 -18.91 -15.51
CA CYS A 218 3.57 -18.68 -14.27
C CYS A 218 2.64 -18.86 -13.05
N HIS A 219 3.21 -19.41 -11.98
CA HIS A 219 2.60 -19.59 -10.69
C HIS A 219 3.47 -18.96 -9.59
N LEU A 220 2.80 -18.44 -8.56
CA LEU A 220 3.46 -17.81 -7.42
C LEU A 220 3.90 -18.87 -6.41
N LEU A 221 5.18 -18.84 -6.04
CA LEU A 221 5.75 -19.73 -5.03
C LEU A 221 5.76 -19.04 -3.67
N ARG A 222 6.52 -17.95 -3.54
CA ARG A 222 6.81 -17.26 -2.28
C ARG A 222 6.95 -15.77 -2.49
N LEU A 223 6.86 -15.01 -1.41
CA LEU A 223 7.19 -13.59 -1.38
C LEU A 223 8.28 -13.38 -0.33
N SER A 224 9.23 -12.48 -0.60
CA SER A 224 10.09 -12.00 0.48
C SER A 224 9.27 -11.20 1.48
N GLN A 225 9.86 -10.87 2.63
CA GLN A 225 9.29 -9.86 3.51
C GLN A 225 9.31 -8.49 2.81
N LEU A 226 8.29 -7.67 3.05
CA LEU A 226 8.23 -6.28 2.59
C LEU A 226 9.44 -5.48 3.12
N ASP A 227 10.03 -4.68 2.24
CA ASP A 227 11.23 -3.86 2.46
C ASP A 227 12.50 -4.66 2.79
N ASN A 228 12.47 -5.97 2.52
CA ASN A 228 13.61 -6.87 2.64
C ASN A 228 13.70 -7.76 1.38
N PRO A 229 13.97 -7.15 0.20
CA PRO A 229 14.13 -7.90 -1.04
C PRO A 229 15.43 -8.70 -1.07
N LEU A 230 15.48 -9.70 -1.93
CA LEU A 230 16.72 -10.31 -2.38
C LEU A 230 17.54 -9.28 -3.17
N ARG A 231 18.82 -9.12 -2.80
CA ARG A 231 19.77 -8.17 -3.36
C ARG A 231 20.97 -8.93 -3.90
#